data_AF-A0A939RAA8-F1
#
_entry.id   AF-A0A939RAA8-F1
#
_cell.length_a   1.000
_cell.length_b   1.000
_cell.length_c   1.000
_cell.angle_alpha   90.00
_cell.angle_beta   90.00
_cell.angle_gamma   90.00
#
_symmetry.space_group_name_H-M   'P 1'
#
loop_
_entity.id
_entity.type
_entity.pdbx_description
1 polymer ?
#
loop_
_entity_poly.entity_id
_entity_poly.type
_entity_poly.pdbx_seq_one_letter_code
_entity_poly.pdbx_strand_id
1 'polypeptide(L)'
;LVLLVLCNYERDENTTYEMLDFLKGPESVSGYEKQFIKERLAGKYYKPFSYFAGTSPKNGYIPTEPFTITVYENPYSFDNENWAIMWVKSSGADTERQVKLRRKPSTNQWFLNEILCLSDIRIPESEDPWA
;
A
#
# COMPACT_ATOMS: atom_id res chain seq x y z
N LEU A 1 -0.62 -3.99 7.67
CA LEU A 1 -1.90 -4.59 7.22
C LEU A 1 -2.37 -4.04 5.86
N VAL A 2 -2.43 -2.72 5.65
CA VAL A 2 -2.91 -2.11 4.38
C VAL A 2 -2.29 -2.73 3.12
N LEU A 3 -0.95 -2.86 3.07
CA LEU A 3 -0.26 -3.47 1.92
C LEU A 3 -0.70 -4.92 1.64
N LEU A 4 -0.95 -5.71 2.68
CA LEU A 4 -1.42 -7.09 2.53
C LEU A 4 -2.84 -7.15 1.96
N VAL A 5 -3.71 -6.23 2.39
CA VAL A 5 -5.05 -6.11 1.84
C VAL A 5 -4.98 -5.74 0.35
N LEU A 6 -4.09 -4.83 -0.04
CA LEU A 6 -3.90 -4.45 -1.43
C LEU A 6 -3.37 -5.59 -2.32
N CYS A 7 -2.58 -6.52 -1.77
CA CYS A 7 -2.15 -7.74 -2.50
C CYS A 7 -3.33 -8.64 -2.89
N ASN A 8 -4.48 -8.54 -2.21
CA ASN A 8 -5.66 -9.33 -2.52
C ASN A 8 -6.47 -8.78 -3.71
N TYR A 9 -6.16 -7.57 -4.20
CA TYR A 9 -6.99 -6.86 -5.17
C TYR A 9 -7.23 -7.64 -6.47
N GLU A 10 -6.19 -8.28 -7.03
CA GLU A 10 -6.32 -9.10 -8.24
C GLU A 10 -7.23 -10.31 -8.03
N ARG A 11 -7.15 -10.90 -6.84
CA ARG A 11 -7.90 -12.09 -6.48
C ARG A 11 -9.37 -11.78 -6.24
N ASP A 12 -9.64 -10.71 -5.50
CA ASP A 12 -11.00 -10.29 -5.13
C ASP A 12 -11.04 -8.80 -4.76
N GLU A 13 -11.55 -7.99 -5.67
CA GLU A 13 -11.76 -6.56 -5.49
C GLU A 13 -12.73 -6.24 -4.35
N ASN A 14 -13.84 -6.98 -4.25
CA ASN A 14 -14.87 -6.70 -3.25
C ASN A 14 -14.38 -7.00 -1.85
N THR A 15 -13.78 -8.18 -1.64
CA THR A 15 -13.19 -8.55 -0.35
C THR A 15 -12.06 -7.58 0.01
N THR A 16 -11.28 -7.10 -0.97
CA THR A 16 -10.26 -6.06 -0.73
C THR A 16 -10.87 -4.79 -0.17
N TYR A 17 -11.99 -4.31 -0.72
CA TYR A 17 -12.68 -3.14 -0.19
C TYR A 17 -13.28 -3.37 1.19
N GLU A 18 -13.87 -4.54 1.47
CA GLU A 18 -14.38 -4.89 2.79
C GLU A 18 -13.26 -4.90 3.86
N MET A 19 -12.10 -5.45 3.53
CA MET A 19 -10.93 -5.41 4.41
C MET A 19 -10.42 -3.97 4.61
N LEU A 20 -10.45 -3.13 3.57
CA LEU A 20 -10.08 -1.72 3.68
C LEU A 20 -11.09 -0.92 4.52
N ASP A 21 -12.40 -1.20 4.39
CA ASP A 21 -13.44 -0.63 5.24
C ASP A 21 -13.16 -0.95 6.72
N PHE A 22 -12.82 -2.21 7.01
CA PHE A 22 -12.41 -2.60 8.36
C PHE A 22 -11.20 -1.80 8.85
N LEU A 23 -10.18 -1.60 8.02
CA LEU A 23 -8.99 -0.80 8.38
C LEU A 23 -9.29 0.70 8.54
N LYS A 24 -10.31 1.24 7.86
CA LYS A 24 -10.77 2.63 8.00
C LYS A 24 -11.68 2.83 9.22
N GLY A 25 -12.19 1.75 9.81
CA GLY A 25 -12.97 1.78 11.05
C GLY A 25 -14.39 2.33 10.82
N PRO A 26 -14.78 3.48 11.44
CA PRO A 26 -16.13 4.01 11.28
C PRO A 26 -16.41 4.64 9.90
N GLU A 27 -15.38 4.87 9.09
CA GLU A 27 -15.52 5.36 7.72
C GLU A 27 -15.38 4.20 6.74
N SER A 28 -16.07 4.30 5.60
CA SER A 28 -15.92 3.39 4.47
C SER A 28 -14.99 3.97 3.39
N VAL A 29 -14.41 3.11 2.55
CA VAL A 29 -13.72 3.46 1.31
C VAL A 29 -14.72 4.17 0.39
N SER A 30 -14.46 5.44 0.14
CA SER A 30 -15.29 6.28 -0.72
C SER A 30 -15.22 5.84 -2.19
N GLY A 31 -16.20 6.25 -3.00
CA GLY A 31 -16.18 5.99 -4.45
C GLY A 31 -14.93 6.53 -5.14
N TYR A 32 -14.41 7.67 -4.69
CA TYR A 32 -13.16 8.25 -5.18
C TYR A 32 -11.95 7.36 -4.86
N GLU A 33 -11.85 6.85 -3.63
CA GLU A 33 -10.77 5.94 -3.23
C GLU A 33 -10.84 4.62 -4.01
N LYS A 34 -12.04 4.07 -4.23
CA LYS A 34 -12.21 2.86 -5.05
C LYS A 34 -11.70 3.08 -6.48
N GLN A 35 -12.08 4.20 -7.09
CA GLN A 35 -11.63 4.57 -8.44
C GLN A 35 -10.10 4.76 -8.48
N PHE A 36 -9.54 5.45 -7.49
CA PHE A 36 -8.09 5.61 -7.36
C PHE A 36 -7.38 4.25 -7.27
N ILE A 37 -7.82 3.35 -6.38
CA ILE A 37 -7.23 2.01 -6.22
C ILE A 37 -7.32 1.23 -7.54
N LYS A 38 -8.48 1.25 -8.19
CA LYS A 38 -8.71 0.59 -9.48
C LYS A 38 -7.76 1.09 -10.56
N GLU A 39 -7.65 2.41 -10.75
CA GLU A 39 -6.73 3.00 -11.73
C GLU A 39 -5.27 2.65 -11.46
N ARG A 40 -4.90 2.48 -10.18
CA ARG A 40 -3.53 2.18 -9.82
C ARG A 40 -3.18 0.70 -9.91
N LEU A 41 -4.14 -0.20 -9.72
CA LEU A 41 -3.90 -1.64 -9.62
C LEU A 41 -4.43 -2.47 -10.79
N ALA A 42 -5.45 -2.03 -11.53
CA ALA A 42 -5.96 -2.78 -12.68
C ALA A 42 -4.85 -2.99 -13.72
N GLY A 43 -4.49 -4.25 -13.98
CA GLY A 43 -3.37 -4.64 -14.84
C GLY A 43 -1.98 -4.28 -14.30
N LYS A 44 -1.87 -3.89 -13.03
CA LYS A 44 -0.62 -3.49 -12.36
C LYS A 44 -0.52 -4.10 -10.95
N TYR A 45 -1.00 -5.33 -10.81
CA TYR A 45 -1.16 -6.03 -9.53
C TYR A 45 0.17 -6.35 -8.84
N TYR A 46 1.30 -6.25 -9.55
CA TYR A 46 2.65 -6.39 -8.99
C TYR A 46 3.02 -5.25 -8.01
N LYS A 47 2.33 -4.10 -8.05
CA LYS A 47 2.69 -2.92 -7.24
C LYS A 47 2.69 -3.18 -5.72
N PRO A 48 1.65 -3.76 -5.09
CA PRO A 48 1.67 -4.03 -3.66
C PRO A 48 2.76 -5.03 -3.26
N PHE A 49 3.10 -5.98 -4.15
CA PHE A 49 4.18 -6.94 -3.90
C PHE A 49 5.56 -6.29 -3.87
N SER A 50 5.77 -5.18 -4.58
CA SER A 50 7.06 -4.46 -4.60
C SER A 50 7.55 -3.97 -3.23
N TYR A 51 6.70 -3.97 -2.21
CA TYR A 51 7.06 -3.59 -0.83
C TYR A 51 7.64 -4.74 0.00
N PHE A 52 7.64 -5.97 -0.53
CA PHE A 52 8.23 -7.11 0.14
C PHE A 52 9.73 -7.21 -0.11
N ALA A 53 10.44 -7.77 0.87
CA ALA A 53 11.85 -8.13 0.74
C ALA A 53 12.08 -9.13 -0.40
N GLY A 54 13.24 -8.99 -1.08
CA GLY A 54 13.65 -9.86 -2.19
C GLY A 54 12.96 -9.57 -3.53
N THR A 55 12.06 -8.60 -3.59
CA THR A 55 11.39 -8.19 -4.82
C THR A 55 12.24 -7.23 -5.65
N SER A 56 12.04 -7.24 -6.96
CA SER A 56 12.64 -6.30 -7.92
C SER A 56 11.85 -6.31 -9.24
N PRO A 57 12.07 -5.34 -10.15
CA PRO A 57 11.53 -5.43 -11.51
C PRO A 57 11.97 -6.71 -12.25
N LYS A 58 13.20 -7.17 -12.01
CA LYS A 58 13.82 -8.31 -12.72
C LYS A 58 13.13 -9.64 -12.44
N ASN A 59 12.66 -9.85 -11.21
CA ASN A 59 11.95 -11.06 -10.82
C ASN A 59 10.43 -10.88 -10.80
N GLY A 60 9.90 -9.86 -11.48
CA GLY A 60 8.45 -9.60 -11.52
C GLY A 60 7.85 -9.31 -10.15
N TYR A 61 8.63 -8.76 -9.22
CA TYR A 61 8.25 -8.49 -7.84
C TYR A 61 7.82 -9.72 -7.03
N ILE A 62 8.37 -10.90 -7.33
CA ILE A 62 8.15 -12.11 -6.53
C ILE A 62 8.89 -12.00 -5.18
N PRO A 63 8.18 -12.07 -4.02
CA PRO A 63 8.81 -11.98 -2.70
C PRO A 63 9.65 -13.21 -2.37
N THR A 64 10.69 -13.02 -1.56
CA THR A 64 11.41 -14.15 -0.94
C THR A 64 10.77 -14.54 0.38
N GLU A 65 10.79 -15.84 0.70
CA GLU A 65 10.40 -16.31 2.03
C GLU A 65 11.53 -16.17 3.05
N PRO A 66 11.23 -15.79 4.31
CA PRO A 66 9.91 -15.44 4.83
C PRO A 66 9.44 -14.05 4.34
N PHE A 67 8.14 -13.93 4.06
CA PHE A 67 7.56 -12.67 3.59
C PHE A 67 7.72 -11.53 4.60
N THR A 68 8.47 -10.50 4.20
CA THR A 68 8.85 -9.39 5.08
C THR A 68 8.54 -8.06 4.41
N ILE A 69 7.92 -7.14 5.15
CA ILE A 69 7.72 -5.74 4.75
C ILE A 69 8.38 -4.86 5.81
N THR A 70 9.18 -3.89 5.39
CA THR A 70 9.77 -2.90 6.30
C THR A 70 8.92 -1.64 6.29
N VAL A 71 8.47 -1.23 7.49
CA VAL A 71 7.76 0.01 7.74
C VAL A 71 8.61 0.85 8.69
N TYR A 72 8.71 2.14 8.45
CA TYR A 72 9.52 3.03 9.26
C TYR A 72 8.81 4.36 9.51
N GLU A 73 9.20 4.99 10.60
CA GLU A 73 8.83 6.34 11.00
C GLU A 73 10.04 7.26 10.87
N ASN A 74 9.79 8.56 10.83
CA ASN A 74 10.81 9.59 10.89
C ASN A 74 10.37 10.67 11.90
N PRO A 75 11.21 11.69 12.19
CA PRO A 75 10.86 12.72 13.17
C PRO A 75 9.55 13.46 12.87
N TYR A 76 9.10 13.45 11.62
CA TYR A 76 7.88 14.12 11.16
C TYR A 76 6.66 13.19 11.09
N SER A 77 6.82 11.90 11.41
CA SER A 77 5.73 10.91 11.33
C SER A 77 4.55 11.24 12.23
N PHE A 78 4.76 12.00 13.31
CA PHE A 78 3.73 12.36 14.30
C PHE A 78 3.65 13.87 14.56
N ASP A 79 4.05 14.70 13.59
CA ASP A 79 4.04 16.18 13.72
C ASP A 79 2.66 16.74 14.05
N ASN A 80 1.60 16.07 13.60
CA ASN A 80 0.24 16.55 13.73
C ASN A 80 -0.55 15.65 14.68
N GLU A 81 -1.19 16.24 15.68
CA GLU A 81 -1.86 15.50 16.73
C GLU A 81 -2.96 14.61 16.13
N ASN A 82 -3.01 13.34 16.56
CA ASN A 82 -3.94 12.32 16.07
C ASN A 82 -3.71 11.86 14.63
N TRP A 83 -2.60 12.24 14.01
CA TRP A 83 -2.20 11.79 12.68
C TRP A 83 -0.87 11.06 12.74
N ALA A 84 -0.71 10.06 11.87
CA ALA A 84 0.57 9.41 11.67
C ALA A 84 0.84 9.20 10.18
N ILE A 85 2.07 9.43 9.76
CA ILE A 85 2.55 9.09 8.42
C ILE A 85 3.60 7.99 8.57
N MET A 86 3.26 6.80 8.12
CA MET A 86 4.17 5.67 8.05
C MET A 86 4.74 5.54 6.66
N TRP A 87 6.01 5.18 6.58
CA TRP A 87 6.73 5.11 5.32
C TRP A 87 7.10 3.67 4.98
N VAL A 88 7.05 3.36 3.68
CA VAL A 88 7.34 2.06 3.10
C VAL A 88 8.15 2.22 1.83
N LYS A 89 9.07 1.28 1.57
CA LYS A 89 9.96 1.33 0.41
C LYS A 89 9.59 0.26 -0.60
N SER A 90 9.32 0.67 -1.83
CA SER A 90 9.13 -0.23 -2.97
C SER A 90 10.47 -0.51 -3.63
N SER A 91 10.74 -1.75 -4.00
CA SER A 91 11.89 -2.14 -4.83
C SER A 91 11.82 -1.61 -6.27
N GLY A 92 10.65 -1.12 -6.68
CA GLY A 92 10.39 -0.54 -8.00
C GLY A 92 10.46 0.98 -8.07
N ALA A 93 10.69 1.66 -6.94
CA ALA A 93 10.66 3.11 -6.82
C ALA A 93 11.93 3.67 -6.18
N ASP A 94 12.31 4.88 -6.60
CA ASP A 94 13.49 5.57 -6.03
C ASP A 94 13.19 6.27 -4.71
N THR A 95 11.93 6.68 -4.53
CA THR A 95 11.48 7.39 -3.33
C THR A 95 10.58 6.51 -2.47
N GLU A 96 10.61 6.79 -1.18
CA GLU A 96 9.74 6.18 -0.19
C GLU A 96 8.28 6.56 -0.43
N ARG A 97 7.37 5.78 0.15
CA ARG A 97 5.93 5.88 -0.08
C ARG A 97 5.21 5.91 1.25
N GLN A 98 4.04 6.53 1.28
CA GLN A 98 3.37 6.85 2.53
C GLN A 98 2.07 6.08 2.71
N VAL A 99 1.74 5.79 3.96
CA VAL A 99 0.41 5.42 4.41
C VAL A 99 0.07 6.33 5.58
N LYS A 100 -1.06 7.04 5.47
CA LYS A 100 -1.50 7.99 6.49
C LYS A 100 -2.57 7.35 7.35
N LEU A 101 -2.43 7.51 8.66
CA LEU A 101 -3.32 6.98 9.67
C LEU A 101 -3.94 8.11 10.50
N ARG A 102 -5.15 7.88 11.00
CA ARG A 102 -5.83 8.76 11.95
C ARG A 102 -6.10 8.02 13.26
N ARG A 103 -5.81 8.67 14.38
CA ARG A 103 -6.09 8.18 15.73
C ARG A 103 -7.48 8.61 16.15
N LYS A 104 -8.25 7.68 16.74
CA LYS A 104 -9.49 8.01 17.46
C LYS A 104 -9.15 8.34 18.91
N PRO A 105 -9.26 9.61 19.37
CA PRO A 105 -8.77 9.99 20.70
C PRO A 105 -9.47 9.26 21.85
N SER A 106 -10.75 8.93 21.69
CA SER A 106 -11.53 8.26 22.74
C SER A 106 -11.15 6.80 22.97
N THR A 107 -10.48 6.14 22.02
CA THR A 107 -10.09 4.72 22.15
C THR A 107 -8.59 4.48 21.91
N ASN A 108 -7.83 5.50 21.54
CA ASN A 108 -6.42 5.41 21.12
C ASN A 108 -6.15 4.44 19.95
N GLN A 109 -7.18 4.02 19.22
CA GLN A 109 -7.04 3.16 18.06
C GLN A 109 -6.63 3.96 16.83
N TRP A 110 -5.81 3.37 15.98
CA TRP A 110 -5.37 3.92 14.71
C TRP A 110 -6.12 3.27 13.55
N PHE A 111 -6.57 4.09 12.61
CA PHE A 111 -7.31 3.68 11.43
C PHE A 111 -6.61 4.21 10.17
N LEU A 112 -6.77 3.49 9.07
CA LEU A 112 -6.34 3.95 7.75
C LEU A 112 -7.09 5.24 7.39
N ASN A 113 -6.34 6.27 7.00
CA ASN A 113 -6.91 7.48 6.45
C ASN A 113 -6.69 7.57 4.94
N GLU A 114 -5.43 7.52 4.48
CA GLU A 114 -5.09 7.66 3.05
C GLU A 114 -4.03 6.63 2.63
N ILE A 115 -4.20 6.09 1.42
CA ILE A 115 -3.25 5.21 0.74
C ILE A 115 -2.46 6.06 -0.26
N LEU A 116 -1.20 6.37 0.06
CA LEU A 116 -0.30 7.19 -0.78
C LEU A 116 0.87 6.36 -1.32
N CYS A 117 0.72 5.04 -1.36
CA CYS A 117 1.73 4.07 -1.76
C CYS A 117 1.44 3.37 -3.09
N LEU A 118 0.59 3.93 -3.95
CA LEU A 118 0.18 3.31 -5.22
C LEU A 118 0.63 4.07 -6.48
N SER A 119 1.51 5.06 -6.33
CA SER A 119 2.19 5.72 -7.46
C SER A 119 2.87 4.68 -8.37
N ASP A 120 3.01 5.01 -9.65
CA ASP A 120 3.67 4.11 -10.59
C ASP A 120 5.13 3.82 -10.18
N ILE A 121 5.56 2.61 -10.53
CA ILE A 121 6.88 2.04 -10.26
C ILE A 121 7.38 1.40 -11.55
N ARG A 122 8.66 1.02 -11.61
CA ARG A 122 9.23 0.29 -12.75
C ARG A 122 8.36 -0.93 -13.10
N ILE A 123 8.09 -1.13 -14.39
CA ILE A 123 7.34 -2.30 -14.84
C ILE A 123 8.19 -3.58 -14.65
N PRO A 124 7.57 -4.75 -14.40
CA PRO A 124 8.27 -6.03 -14.47
C PRO A 124 9.02 -6.18 -15.79
N GLU A 125 10.22 -6.75 -15.75
CA GLU A 125 11.04 -6.98 -16.96
C GLU A 125 10.31 -7.86 -17.97
N SER A 126 9.53 -8.84 -17.50
CA SER A 126 8.68 -9.70 -18.34
C SER A 126 7.52 -8.98 -19.04
N GLU A 127 7.15 -7.79 -18.58
CA GLU A 127 6.08 -6.96 -19.14
C GLU A 127 6.64 -5.76 -19.95
N ASP A 128 7.96 -5.58 -19.97
CA ASP A 128 8.61 -4.51 -20.72
C ASP A 128 8.82 -4.93 -22.19
N PRO A 129 8.14 -4.29 -23.16
CA PRO A 129 8.32 -4.61 -24.58
C PRO A 129 9.68 -4.18 -25.14
N TRP A 130 10.51 -3.48 -24.34
CA TRP A 130 11.83 -2.97 -24.72
C TRP A 130 12.99 -3.52 -23.89
N ALA A 131 12.72 -4.47 -22.98
CA ALA A 131 13.76 -5.12 -22.17
C ALA A 131 14.68 -6.03 -23.00
#